data_AF-A0A5Q0NZL1-F1
#
_entry.id   AF-A0A5Q0NZL1-F1
#
_cell.length_a   1.000
_cell.length_b   1.000
_cell.length_c   1.000
_cell.angle_alpha   90.00
_cell.angle_beta   90.00
_cell.angle_gamma   90.00
#
_symmetry.space_group_name_H-M   'P 1'
#
loop_
_entity.id
_entity.type
_entity.pdbx_description
1 polymer ?
#
loop_
_entity_poly.entity_id
_entity_poly.type
_entity_poly.pdbx_seq_one_letter_code
_entity_poly.pdbx_strand_id
1 'polypeptide(L)'
;MSVVVVLTVLAAVVVVLTRLRLGGSQAAGTLQVGRRLLDLHTVAGVLALVVWTVFLVAGDDTVLGGPTVGIVAIGLWWVVGLAGLAILMRWLPARGKHAAEGSGDGWSQGPWLSLLAHLGMVVGVGVFTWAYVTQVV
;
A
#
# COMPACT_ATOMS: atom_id res chain seq x y z
N MET A 1 -18.00 4.11 9.81
CA MET A 1 -17.37 3.12 10.72
C MET A 1 -16.99 1.75 10.12
N SER A 2 -17.87 0.77 9.87
CA SER A 2 -17.42 -0.63 9.62
C SER A 2 -16.51 -0.83 8.40
N VAL A 3 -16.80 -0.15 7.28
CA VAL A 3 -16.02 -0.28 6.04
C VAL A 3 -14.62 0.35 6.18
N VAL A 4 -14.52 1.53 6.78
CA VAL A 4 -13.24 2.24 6.98
C VAL A 4 -12.29 1.43 7.85
N VAL A 5 -12.81 0.82 8.93
CA VAL A 5 -12.01 -0.05 9.80
C VAL A 5 -11.53 -1.29 9.05
N VAL A 6 -12.41 -1.95 8.29
CA VAL A 6 -12.04 -3.13 7.48
C VAL A 6 -10.96 -2.78 6.46
N LEU A 7 -11.13 -1.67 5.72
CA LEU A 7 -10.12 -1.21 4.76
C LEU A 7 -8.80 -0.84 5.44
N THR A 8 -8.83 -0.30 6.66
CA THR A 8 -7.62 0.02 7.44
C THR A 8 -6.83 -1.24 7.78
N VAL A 9 -7.53 -2.30 8.23
CA VAL A 9 -6.93 -3.60 8.51
C VAL A 9 -6.35 -4.22 7.24
N LEU A 10 -7.11 -4.22 6.14
CA LEU A 10 -6.63 -4.74 4.85
C LEU A 10 -5.40 -3.97 4.35
N ALA A 11 -5.38 -2.64 4.47
CA ALA A 11 -4.24 -1.82 4.11
C ALA A 11 -3.00 -2.16 4.94
N ALA A 12 -3.15 -2.34 6.25
CA ALA A 12 -2.08 -2.81 7.13
C ALA A 12 -1.52 -4.17 6.68
N VAL A 13 -2.40 -5.12 6.34
CA VAL A 13 -2.01 -6.42 5.80
C VAL A 13 -1.20 -6.28 4.51
N VAL A 14 -1.62 -5.42 3.58
CA VAL A 14 -0.88 -5.16 2.33
C VAL A 14 0.53 -4.63 2.62
N VAL A 15 0.68 -3.66 3.52
CA VAL A 15 1.99 -3.11 3.90
C VAL A 15 2.93 -4.19 4.44
N VAL A 16 2.43 -5.02 5.37
CA VAL A 16 3.20 -6.10 5.98
C VAL A 16 3.56 -7.18 4.96
N LEU A 17 2.60 -7.66 4.18
CA LEU A 17 2.84 -8.72 3.19
C LEU A 17 3.81 -8.27 2.10
N THR A 18 3.74 -7.01 1.65
CA THR A 18 4.70 -6.46 0.69
C THR A 18 6.12 -6.47 1.27
N ARG A 19 6.30 -6.07 2.54
CA ARG A 19 7.60 -6.10 3.20
C ARG A 19 8.13 -7.53 3.39
N LEU A 20 7.30 -8.46 3.83
CA LEU A 20 7.70 -9.86 4.03
C LEU A 20 8.05 -10.54 2.70
N ARG A 21 7.27 -10.31 1.65
CA ARG A 21 7.49 -10.91 0.33
C ARG A 21 8.75 -10.40 -0.36
N LEU A 22 9.03 -9.10 -0.27
CA LEU A 22 10.10 -8.46 -1.03
C LEU A 22 11.38 -8.23 -0.20
N GLY A 23 11.31 -8.41 1.12
CA GLY A 23 12.46 -8.30 2.03
C GLY A 23 13.32 -9.57 2.13
N GLY A 24 12.85 -10.71 1.62
CA GLY A 24 13.60 -11.97 1.60
C GLY A 24 14.64 -12.01 0.48
N SER A 25 15.83 -12.58 0.76
CA SER A 25 17.01 -12.55 -0.12
C SER A 25 16.99 -13.48 -1.34
N GLN A 26 15.82 -13.91 -1.83
CA GLN A 26 15.73 -14.78 -3.01
C GLN A 26 14.54 -14.39 -3.89
N ALA A 27 14.77 -13.50 -4.84
CA ALA A 27 13.95 -13.41 -6.04
C ALA A 27 14.83 -13.87 -7.22
N ALA A 28 14.93 -15.19 -7.40
CA ALA A 28 15.40 -15.74 -8.66
C ALA A 28 14.38 -15.35 -9.74
N GLY A 29 14.82 -14.57 -10.75
CA GLY A 29 14.08 -14.42 -12.02
C GLY A 29 13.14 -13.22 -12.19
N THR A 30 12.97 -12.31 -11.23
CA THR A 30 12.20 -11.06 -11.44
C THR A 30 13.03 -9.84 -11.11
N LEU A 31 12.80 -8.73 -11.82
CA LEU A 31 13.51 -7.46 -11.59
C LEU A 31 13.47 -7.11 -10.09
N GLN A 32 14.65 -7.03 -9.49
CA GLN A 32 14.79 -6.76 -8.06
C GLN A 32 14.22 -5.38 -7.74
N VAL A 33 13.24 -5.32 -6.82
CA VAL A 33 12.69 -4.05 -6.36
C VAL A 33 13.78 -3.29 -5.61
N GLY A 34 14.02 -2.04 -6.01
CA GLY A 34 14.99 -1.20 -5.33
C GLY A 34 14.65 -1.07 -3.84
N ARG A 35 15.63 -1.32 -2.97
CA ARG A 35 15.45 -1.28 -1.50
C ARG A 35 14.82 0.03 -1.01
N ARG A 36 15.20 1.16 -1.60
CA ARG A 36 14.62 2.48 -1.28
C ARG A 36 13.12 2.57 -1.55
N LEU A 37 12.63 1.95 -2.62
CA LEU A 37 11.21 1.94 -2.94
C LEU A 37 10.43 1.07 -1.94
N LEU A 38 10.98 -0.09 -1.57
CA LEU A 38 10.41 -0.95 -0.54
C LEU A 38 10.39 -0.28 0.83
N ASP A 39 11.47 0.41 1.19
CA ASP A 39 11.57 1.17 2.44
C ASP A 39 10.57 2.33 2.45
N LEU A 40 10.44 3.09 1.35
CA LEU A 40 9.43 4.14 1.20
C LEU A 40 8.02 3.60 1.42
N HIS A 41 7.66 2.51 0.72
CA HIS A 41 6.35 1.88 0.87
C HIS A 41 6.08 1.45 2.32
N THR A 42 7.08 0.85 2.98
CA THR A 42 6.92 0.34 4.33
C THR A 42 6.83 1.47 5.36
N VAL A 43 7.75 2.44 5.32
CA VAL A 43 7.80 3.55 6.29
C VAL A 43 6.58 4.45 6.11
N ALA A 44 6.23 4.81 4.88
CA ALA A 44 5.00 5.55 4.61
C ALA A 44 3.77 4.77 5.08
N GLY A 45 3.73 3.45 4.89
CA GLY A 45 2.63 2.58 5.31
C GLY A 45 2.45 2.53 6.82
N VAL A 46 3.53 2.40 7.58
CA VAL A 46 3.51 2.42 9.04
C VAL A 46 3.05 3.79 9.55
N LEU A 47 3.61 4.88 9.01
CA LEU A 47 3.20 6.24 9.38
C LEU A 47 1.74 6.50 9.03
N ALA A 48 1.30 6.12 7.82
CA ALA A 48 -0.08 6.27 7.39
C ALA A 48 -1.03 5.54 8.35
N LEU A 49 -0.72 4.29 8.69
CA LEU A 49 -1.52 3.48 9.61
C LEU A 49 -1.62 4.14 11.00
N VAL A 50 -0.49 4.53 11.59
CA VAL A 50 -0.46 5.14 12.92
C VAL A 50 -1.24 6.46 12.94
N VAL A 51 -0.95 7.37 12.01
CA VAL A 51 -1.59 8.69 11.97
C VAL A 51 -3.08 8.55 11.67
N TRP A 52 -3.46 7.68 10.74
CA TRP A 52 -4.86 7.42 10.40
C TRP A 52 -5.64 6.81 11.57
N THR A 53 -5.08 5.80 12.24
CA THR A 53 -5.74 5.19 13.40
C THR A 53 -5.91 6.19 14.54
N VAL A 54 -4.90 7.02 14.81
CA VAL A 54 -5.01 8.10 15.81
C VAL A 54 -6.12 9.06 15.44
N PHE A 55 -6.19 9.49 14.18
CA PHE A 55 -7.27 10.35 13.68
C PHE A 55 -8.65 9.73 13.87
N LEU A 56 -8.82 8.44 13.53
CA LEU A 56 -10.13 7.75 13.63
C LEU A 56 -10.63 7.55 15.08
N VAL A 57 -9.74 7.48 16.07
CA VAL A 57 -10.12 7.27 17.47
C VAL A 57 -10.11 8.55 18.29
N ALA A 58 -9.48 9.61 17.78
CA ALA A 58 -9.49 10.92 18.41
C ALA A 58 -10.83 11.60 18.14
N GLY A 59 -11.35 12.33 19.13
CA GLY A 59 -12.54 13.15 18.95
C GLY A 59 -12.25 14.36 18.07
N ASP A 60 -13.24 14.80 17.29
CA ASP A 60 -13.17 15.95 16.38
C ASP A 60 -12.88 17.28 17.12
N ASP A 61 -13.11 17.31 18.43
CA ASP A 61 -12.80 18.42 19.34
C ASP A 61 -11.31 18.50 19.73
N THR A 62 -10.52 17.49 19.36
CA THR A 62 -9.09 17.40 19.68
C THR A 62 -8.20 17.81 18.50
N VAL A 63 -6.98 18.26 18.81
CA VAL A 63 -5.96 18.54 17.76
C VAL A 63 -5.67 17.30 16.91
N LEU A 64 -5.77 16.10 17.49
CA LEU A 64 -5.46 14.83 16.83
C LEU A 64 -6.59 14.33 15.90
N GLY A 65 -7.84 14.68 16.19
CA GLY A 65 -9.01 14.46 15.32
C GLY A 65 -9.23 15.59 14.31
N GLY A 66 -8.39 16.64 14.35
CA GLY A 66 -8.54 17.80 13.49
C GLY A 66 -8.25 17.52 12.00
N PRO A 67 -8.70 18.42 11.10
CA PRO A 67 -8.64 18.21 9.66
C PRO A 67 -7.21 18.07 9.12
N THR A 68 -6.25 18.77 9.72
CA THR A 68 -4.84 18.66 9.32
C THR A 68 -4.31 17.24 9.44
N VAL A 69 -4.67 16.52 10.50
CA VAL A 69 -4.20 15.15 10.76
C VAL A 69 -4.81 14.18 9.75
N GLY A 70 -6.12 14.31 9.48
CA GLY A 70 -6.80 13.52 8.46
C GLY A 70 -6.20 13.71 7.06
N ILE A 71 -5.91 14.96 6.66
CA ILE A 71 -5.25 15.27 5.38
C ILE A 71 -3.86 14.64 5.30
N VAL A 72 -3.05 14.77 6.36
CA VAL A 72 -1.70 14.18 6.40
C VAL A 72 -1.77 12.65 6.30
N ALA A 73 -2.69 12.02 7.03
CA ALA A 73 -2.90 10.58 6.98
C ALA A 73 -3.29 10.09 5.58
N ILE A 74 -4.23 10.77 4.93
CA ILE A 74 -4.65 10.45 3.54
C ILE A 74 -3.49 10.66 2.56
N GLY A 75 -2.73 11.73 2.72
CA GLY A 75 -1.53 11.99 1.91
C GLY A 75 -0.50 10.86 2.02
N LEU A 76 -0.25 10.37 3.25
CA LEU A 76 0.63 9.23 3.48
C LEU A 76 0.08 7.95 2.84
N TRP A 77 -1.22 7.68 2.93
CA TRP A 77 -1.85 6.55 2.24
C TRP A 77 -1.69 6.62 0.72
N TRP A 78 -1.82 7.81 0.12
CA TRP A 78 -1.56 8.00 -1.31
C TRP A 78 -0.11 7.69 -1.69
N VAL A 79 0.86 8.12 -0.87
CA VAL A 79 2.28 7.77 -1.07
C VAL A 79 2.47 6.25 -1.08
N VAL A 80 1.81 5.52 -0.16
CA VAL A 80 1.84 4.05 -0.11
C VAL A 80 1.25 3.45 -1.38
N GLY A 81 0.07 3.90 -1.79
CA GLY A 81 -0.59 3.43 -3.01
C GLY A 81 0.28 3.62 -4.26
N LEU A 82 0.85 4.82 -4.43
CA LEU A 82 1.73 5.14 -5.55
C LEU A 82 3.03 4.33 -5.53
N ALA A 83 3.67 4.19 -4.36
CA ALA A 83 4.84 3.33 -4.21
C ALA A 83 4.50 1.87 -4.54
N GLY A 84 3.30 1.42 -4.16
CA GLY A 84 2.76 0.11 -4.50
C GLY A 84 2.57 -0.12 -6.00
N LEU A 85 2.02 0.86 -6.70
CA LEU A 85 1.93 0.83 -8.16
C LEU A 85 3.32 0.80 -8.80
N ALA A 86 4.27 1.58 -8.28
CA ALA A 86 5.65 1.56 -8.76
C ALA A 86 6.31 0.18 -8.55
N ILE A 87 6.01 -0.50 -7.45
CA ILE A 87 6.44 -1.87 -7.17
C ILE A 87 5.88 -2.86 -8.20
N LEU A 88 4.67 -2.65 -8.73
CA LEU A 88 4.07 -3.48 -9.78
C LEU A 88 4.79 -3.37 -11.12
N MET A 89 5.48 -2.26 -11.41
CA MET A 89 6.20 -2.06 -12.67
C MET A 89 7.27 -3.14 -12.92
N ARG A 90 7.73 -3.87 -11.87
CA ARG A 90 8.65 -5.01 -12.02
C ARG A 90 8.11 -6.15 -12.89
N TRP A 91 6.78 -6.22 -13.06
CA TRP A 91 6.09 -7.23 -13.84
C TRP A 91 5.72 -6.77 -15.25
N LEU A 92 6.06 -5.54 -15.64
CA LEU A 92 5.90 -5.12 -17.03
C LEU A 92 6.81 -5.98 -17.92
N PRO A 93 6.30 -6.53 -19.04
CA PRO A 93 7.10 -7.38 -19.92
C PRO A 93 8.35 -6.64 -20.37
N ALA A 94 9.53 -7.19 -20.04
CA ALA A 94 10.78 -6.68 -20.59
C ALA A 94 10.82 -7.00 -22.09
N ARG A 95 10.62 -6.00 -22.94
CA ARG A 95 10.74 -6.17 -24.41
C ARG A 95 12.22 -6.21 -24.77
N GLY A 96 12.79 -7.41 -24.90
CA GLY A 96 14.17 -7.57 -25.37
C GLY A 96 14.58 -9.03 -25.60
N LYS A 97 15.50 -9.24 -26.54
CA LYS A 97 16.06 -10.56 -26.93
C LYS A 97 16.81 -11.32 -25.82
N HIS A 98 16.98 -10.72 -24.65
CA HIS A 98 17.64 -11.29 -23.46
C HIS A 98 16.72 -11.33 -22.23
N ALA A 99 15.40 -11.22 -22.42
CA ALA A 99 14.46 -11.34 -21.31
C ALA A 99 14.50 -12.77 -20.75
N ALA A 100 14.80 -12.91 -19.46
CA ALA A 100 14.72 -14.19 -18.78
C ALA A 100 13.28 -14.71 -18.78
N GLU A 101 13.08 -16.02 -18.96
CA GLU A 101 11.78 -16.66 -18.80
C GLU A 101 11.26 -16.42 -17.38
N GLY A 102 10.06 -15.83 -17.27
CA GLY A 102 9.47 -15.47 -15.99
C GLY A 102 9.10 -16.72 -15.20
N SER A 103 9.82 -17.02 -14.13
CA SER A 103 9.47 -18.10 -13.21
C SER A 103 8.34 -17.65 -12.27
N GLY A 104 7.16 -18.29 -12.34
CA GLY A 104 6.20 -18.25 -11.23
C GLY A 104 4.73 -18.48 -11.58
N ASP A 105 4.36 -19.68 -12.03
CA ASP A 105 2.97 -20.07 -12.33
C ASP A 105 2.11 -20.41 -11.09
N GLY A 106 2.47 -19.89 -9.91
CA GLY A 106 1.73 -20.12 -8.67
C GLY A 106 0.83 -18.94 -8.28
N TRP A 107 -0.38 -19.18 -7.77
CA TRP A 107 -1.32 -18.14 -7.29
C TRP A 107 -0.66 -17.11 -6.33
N SER A 108 0.21 -17.59 -5.44
CA SER A 108 0.96 -16.75 -4.49
C SER A 108 2.31 -16.27 -5.03
N GLN A 109 2.88 -16.90 -6.05
CA GLN A 109 4.22 -16.55 -6.57
C GLN A 109 4.16 -15.64 -7.80
N GLY A 110 3.04 -15.66 -8.53
CA GLY A 110 2.78 -14.81 -9.68
C GLY A 110 2.32 -13.39 -9.33
N PRO A 111 2.10 -12.55 -10.35
CA PRO A 111 1.80 -11.12 -10.18
C PRO A 111 0.44 -10.84 -9.56
N TRP A 112 -0.51 -11.80 -9.60
CA TRP A 112 -1.92 -11.56 -9.30
C TRP A 112 -2.18 -11.07 -7.87
N LEU A 113 -1.58 -11.71 -6.86
CA LEU A 113 -1.76 -11.25 -5.47
C LEU A 113 -1.17 -9.84 -5.27
N SER A 114 -0.01 -9.57 -5.87
CA SER A 114 0.60 -8.24 -5.82
C SER A 114 -0.30 -7.21 -6.50
N LEU A 115 -0.90 -7.55 -7.64
CA LEU A 115 -1.80 -6.67 -8.39
C LEU A 115 -3.06 -6.35 -7.57
N LEU A 116 -3.74 -7.37 -7.04
CA LEU A 116 -4.91 -7.21 -6.18
C LEU A 116 -4.60 -6.36 -4.95
N ALA A 117 -3.47 -6.62 -4.28
CA ALA A 117 -3.07 -5.88 -3.09
C ALA A 117 -2.90 -4.37 -3.36
N HIS A 118 -2.17 -4.00 -4.42
CA HIS A 118 -1.85 -2.59 -4.65
C HIS A 118 -2.98 -1.84 -5.40
N LEU A 119 -3.72 -2.49 -6.29
CA LEU A 119 -4.94 -1.88 -6.86
C LEU A 119 -6.01 -1.72 -5.78
N GLY A 120 -6.21 -2.73 -4.95
CA GLY A 120 -7.10 -2.67 -3.78
C GLY A 120 -6.68 -1.57 -2.81
N MET A 121 -5.38 -1.38 -2.58
CA MET A 121 -4.86 -0.27 -1.79
C MET A 121 -5.28 1.08 -2.37
N VAL A 122 -5.07 1.32 -3.68
CA VAL A 122 -5.44 2.58 -4.34
C VAL A 122 -6.95 2.85 -4.23
N VAL A 123 -7.78 1.84 -4.48
CA VAL A 123 -9.23 1.94 -4.28
C VAL A 123 -9.55 2.26 -2.81
N GLY A 124 -8.90 1.59 -1.86
CA GLY A 124 -9.05 1.82 -0.43
C GLY A 124 -8.72 3.27 -0.03
N VAL A 125 -7.63 3.85 -0.55
CA VAL A 125 -7.30 5.26 -0.31
C VAL A 125 -8.34 6.19 -0.94
N GLY A 126 -8.88 5.84 -2.10
CA GLY A 126 -10.01 6.56 -2.70
C GLY A 126 -11.23 6.58 -1.79
N VAL A 127 -11.55 5.43 -1.17
CA VAL A 127 -12.64 5.34 -0.18
C VAL A 127 -12.33 6.12 1.09
N PHE A 128 -11.10 6.10 1.62
CA PHE A 128 -10.70 6.94 2.76
C PHE A 128 -10.84 8.42 2.44
N THR A 129 -10.41 8.83 1.25
CA THR A 129 -10.53 10.22 0.79
C THR A 129 -11.99 10.63 0.71
N TRP A 130 -12.84 9.81 0.09
CA TRP A 130 -14.27 10.07 0.01
C TRP A 130 -14.91 10.14 1.40
N ALA A 131 -14.63 9.16 2.26
CA ALA A 131 -15.21 9.08 3.60
C ALA A 131 -14.82 10.28 4.47
N TYR A 132 -13.56 10.72 4.36
CA TYR A 132 -13.08 11.91 5.05
C TYR A 132 -13.76 13.18 4.52
N VAL A 133 -13.81 13.38 3.20
CA VAL A 133 -14.42 14.58 2.61
C VAL A 133 -15.92 14.68 2.90
N THR A 134 -16.63 13.54 2.97
CA THR A 134 -18.06 13.49 3.30
C THR A 134 -18.35 13.36 4.79
N GLN A 135 -17.32 13.35 5.64
CA GLN A 135 -17.44 13.27 7.10
C GLN A 135 -18.22 12.03 7.58
N VAL A 136 -17.99 10.89 6.93
CA VAL A 136 -18.60 9.58 7.28
C VAL A 136 -17.57 8.57 7.81
N VAL A 137 -16.39 9.07 8.17
CA VAL A 137 -15.32 8.30 8.83
C VAL A 137 -15.80 7.73 10.16
#